data_AF-A0A920MWA1-F1
#
_entry.id   AF-A0A920MWA1-F1
#
_cell.length_a   1.000
_cell.length_b   1.000
_cell.length_c   1.000
_cell.angle_alpha   90.00
_cell.angle_beta   90.00
_cell.angle_gamma   90.00
#
_symmetry.space_group_name_H-M   'P 1'
#
loop_
_entity.id
_entity.type
_entity.pdbx_description
1 polymer ?
#
loop_
_entity_poly.entity_id
_entity_poly.type
_entity_poly.pdbx_seq_one_letter_code
_entity_poly.pdbx_strand_id
1 'polypeptide(L)'
;MGIPGVVKGLTKALSEYGSLSREDVMGPAINLAEKGHILIAGEAIRQSFVNEQLREFEGSRKHFLNADGSPMPPGKLFVQNDLAKVLQPISDEGEEVFYKGWIAEKIVEDKGAQWWCLTMKALAEYKGHGCENF
;
A
#
# COMPACT_ATOMS: atom_id res chain seq x y z
N MET A 1 9.26 5.68 -10.98
CA MET A 1 8.04 5.76 -10.13
C MET A 1 7.88 7.18 -9.63
N GLY A 2 6.64 7.65 -9.41
CA GLY A 2 6.37 8.94 -8.74
C GLY A 2 6.15 8.77 -7.23
N ILE A 3 5.97 9.87 -6.51
CA ILE A 3 5.66 9.85 -5.07
C ILE A 3 4.23 9.31 -4.86
N PRO A 4 4.00 8.30 -4.00
CA PRO A 4 2.66 7.77 -3.73
C PRO A 4 1.73 8.82 -3.09
N GLY A 5 0.65 9.17 -3.81
CA GLY A 5 -0.27 10.25 -3.41
C GLY A 5 -1.57 9.82 -2.74
N VAL A 6 -1.90 8.52 -2.78
CA VAL A 6 -3.21 8.02 -2.33
C VAL A 6 -3.45 8.27 -0.84
N VAL A 7 -2.43 8.06 0.00
CA VAL A 7 -2.54 8.32 1.44
C VAL A 7 -2.93 9.77 1.66
N LYS A 8 -2.12 10.73 1.19
CA LYS A 8 -2.37 12.18 1.25
C LYS A 8 -3.77 12.58 0.74
N GLY A 9 -4.18 12.01 -0.39
CA GLY A 9 -5.46 12.36 -1.02
C GLY A 9 -6.65 11.92 -0.17
N LEU A 10 -6.64 10.67 0.31
CA LEU A 10 -7.76 10.11 1.08
C LEU A 10 -7.85 10.72 2.49
N THR A 11 -6.72 10.97 3.15
CA THR A 11 -6.68 11.62 4.47
C THR A 11 -7.08 13.09 4.39
N LYS A 12 -6.65 13.83 3.35
CA LYS A 12 -7.15 15.20 3.08
C LYS A 12 -8.65 15.21 2.85
N ALA A 13 -9.16 14.31 1.99
CA ALA A 13 -10.60 14.21 1.73
C ALA A 13 -11.40 13.86 3.00
N LEU A 14 -10.90 12.94 3.82
CA LEU A 14 -11.51 12.60 5.12
C LEU A 14 -11.50 13.81 6.07
N SER A 15 -10.39 14.55 6.13
CA SER A 15 -10.28 15.72 6.99
C SER A 15 -11.17 16.88 6.55
N GLU A 16 -11.38 17.07 5.25
CA GLU A 16 -12.15 18.20 4.70
C GLU A 16 -13.65 17.89 4.59
N TYR A 17 -14.00 16.66 4.26
CA TYR A 17 -15.38 16.28 3.89
C TYR A 17 -15.92 15.08 4.69
N GLY A 18 -15.09 14.42 5.50
CA GLY A 18 -15.47 13.24 6.26
C GLY A 18 -16.25 13.57 7.54
N SER A 19 -16.98 12.56 8.02
CA SER A 19 -17.74 12.62 9.28
C SER A 19 -17.37 11.51 10.27
N LEU A 20 -16.53 10.56 9.86
CA LEU A 20 -16.03 9.45 10.67
C LEU A 20 -14.57 9.68 11.06
N SER A 21 -14.12 9.03 12.13
CA SER A 21 -12.70 9.07 12.49
C SER A 21 -11.86 8.30 11.47
N ARG A 22 -10.54 8.55 11.47
CA ARG A 22 -9.62 7.82 10.58
C ARG A 22 -9.56 6.33 10.94
N GLU A 23 -9.61 6.03 12.23
CA GLU A 23 -9.66 4.68 12.77
C GLU A 23 -10.92 3.93 12.30
N ASP A 24 -12.07 4.60 12.30
CA ASP A 24 -13.33 4.01 11.82
C ASP A 24 -13.26 3.61 10.35
N VAL A 25 -12.70 4.48 9.50
CA VAL A 25 -12.65 4.22 8.05
C VAL A 25 -11.52 3.29 7.64
N MET A 26 -10.41 3.24 8.39
CA MET A 26 -9.26 2.37 8.09
C MET A 26 -9.36 1.00 8.75
N GLY A 27 -10.08 0.87 9.87
CA GLY A 27 -10.22 -0.37 10.64
C GLY A 27 -10.62 -1.59 9.80
N PRO A 28 -11.60 -1.51 8.89
CA PRO A 28 -11.95 -2.64 8.02
C PRO A 28 -10.79 -3.10 7.13
N ALA A 29 -10.03 -2.16 6.55
CA ALA A 29 -8.89 -2.48 5.69
C ALA A 29 -7.74 -3.11 6.48
N ILE A 30 -7.45 -2.60 7.68
CA ILE A 30 -6.45 -3.17 8.60
C ILE A 30 -6.84 -4.60 8.97
N ASN A 31 -8.10 -4.84 9.36
CA ASN A 31 -8.58 -6.16 9.72
C ASN A 31 -8.50 -7.16 8.56
N LEU A 32 -8.82 -6.74 7.33
CA LEU A 32 -8.67 -7.59 6.14
C LEU A 32 -7.20 -7.89 5.83
N ALA A 33 -6.28 -6.94 6.04
CA ALA A 33 -4.86 -7.15 5.84
C ALA A 33 -4.27 -8.11 6.89
N GLU A 34 -4.66 -7.98 8.16
CA GLU A 34 -4.13 -8.76 9.28
C GLU A 34 -4.74 -10.17 9.35
N LYS A 35 -6.07 -10.29 9.27
CA LYS A 35 -6.76 -11.60 9.37
C LYS A 35 -6.85 -12.31 8.02
N GLY A 36 -6.61 -11.58 6.95
CA GLY A 36 -6.75 -12.04 5.59
C GLY A 36 -8.20 -12.11 5.11
N HIS A 37 -8.34 -12.35 3.82
CA HIS A 37 -9.61 -12.63 3.17
C HIS A 37 -9.46 -13.76 2.16
N ILE A 38 -10.57 -14.35 1.75
CA ILE A 38 -10.55 -15.38 0.71
C ILE A 38 -10.25 -14.73 -0.64
N LEU A 39 -9.26 -15.27 -1.34
CA LEU A 39 -8.91 -14.83 -2.68
C LEU A 39 -9.99 -15.28 -3.66
N ILE A 40 -10.76 -14.33 -4.19
CA ILE A 40 -11.82 -14.60 -5.15
C ILE A 40 -11.24 -15.00 -6.51
N ALA A 41 -12.00 -15.76 -7.30
CA ALA A 41 -11.52 -16.29 -8.58
C ALA A 41 -11.02 -15.22 -9.55
N GLY A 42 -11.73 -14.09 -9.66
CA GLY A 42 -11.33 -12.98 -10.52
C GLY A 42 -9.97 -12.39 -10.15
N GLU A 43 -9.68 -12.23 -8.86
CA GLU A 43 -8.40 -11.67 -8.40
C GLU A 43 -7.26 -12.68 -8.56
N ALA A 44 -7.49 -13.96 -8.26
CA ALA A 44 -6.50 -15.01 -8.52
C ALA A 44 -6.13 -15.10 -10.01
N ILE A 45 -7.12 -15.02 -10.90
CA ILE A 45 -6.90 -14.96 -12.35
C ILE A 45 -6.10 -13.72 -12.73
N ARG A 46 -6.50 -12.54 -12.24
CA ARG A 46 -5.80 -11.28 -12.52
C ARG A 46 -4.33 -11.32 -12.09
N GLN A 47 -4.03 -11.86 -10.92
CA GLN A 47 -2.66 -12.05 -10.43
C GLN A 47 -1.89 -13.06 -11.29
N SER A 48 -2.54 -14.13 -11.76
CA SER A 48 -1.89 -15.13 -12.62
C SER A 48 -1.42 -14.56 -13.97
N PHE A 49 -2.13 -13.57 -14.52
CA PHE A 49 -1.74 -12.90 -15.77
C PHE A 49 -0.45 -12.08 -15.66
N VAL A 50 -0.03 -11.74 -14.44
CA VAL A 50 1.19 -10.97 -14.18
C VAL A 50 2.23 -11.76 -13.39
N ASN A 51 2.15 -13.10 -13.40
CA ASN A 51 3.02 -13.96 -12.60
C ASN A 51 4.51 -13.73 -12.90
N GLU A 52 4.87 -13.51 -14.17
CA GLU A 52 6.25 -13.23 -14.57
C GLU A 52 6.77 -11.94 -13.94
N GLN A 53 6.00 -10.85 -14.01
CA GLN A 53 6.35 -9.56 -13.40
C GLN A 53 6.42 -9.65 -11.87
N LEU A 54 5.51 -10.42 -11.25
CA LEU A 54 5.54 -10.66 -9.80
C LEU A 54 6.81 -11.41 -9.35
N ARG A 55 7.43 -12.21 -10.24
CA ARG A 55 8.68 -12.92 -9.95
C ARG A 55 9.92 -12.04 -10.05
N GLU A 56 9.85 -10.90 -10.75
CA GLU A 56 11.00 -10.01 -10.95
C GLU A 56 11.51 -9.40 -9.64
N PHE A 57 10.60 -9.11 -8.71
CA PHE A 57 10.92 -8.43 -7.45
C PHE A 57 10.67 -9.34 -6.25
N GLU A 58 11.63 -9.39 -5.32
CA GLU A 58 11.54 -10.22 -4.12
C GLU A 58 10.31 -9.87 -3.27
N GLY A 59 10.03 -8.58 -3.08
CA GLY A 59 8.84 -8.11 -2.36
C GLY A 59 7.55 -8.64 -2.98
N SER A 60 7.39 -8.48 -4.29
CA SER A 60 6.21 -8.98 -5.02
C SER A 60 6.06 -10.49 -4.92
N ARG A 61 7.15 -11.24 -5.10
CA ARG A 61 7.14 -12.71 -4.99
C ARG A 61 6.73 -13.17 -3.59
N LYS A 62 7.29 -12.55 -2.54
CA LYS A 62 6.97 -12.86 -1.14
C LYS A 62 5.49 -12.65 -0.84
N HIS A 63 4.89 -11.61 -1.41
CA HIS A 63 3.53 -11.19 -1.06
C HIS A 63 2.45 -11.82 -1.92
N PHE A 64 2.70 -12.13 -3.20
CA PHE A 64 1.64 -12.52 -4.14
C PHE A 64 1.77 -13.93 -4.71
N LEU A 65 2.87 -14.65 -4.46
CA LEU A 65 3.11 -15.98 -5.02
C LEU A 65 3.23 -17.05 -3.92
N ASN A 66 3.02 -18.31 -4.29
CA ASN A 66 3.38 -19.44 -3.45
C ASN A 66 4.91 -19.56 -3.32
N ALA A 67 5.38 -20.34 -2.35
CA ALA A 67 6.82 -20.52 -2.10
C ALA A 67 7.59 -21.11 -3.30
N ASP A 68 6.90 -21.86 -4.17
CA ASP A 68 7.44 -22.40 -5.42
C ASP A 68 7.39 -21.40 -6.59
N GLY A 69 6.90 -20.17 -6.35
CA GLY A 69 6.72 -19.13 -7.35
C GLY A 69 5.46 -19.28 -8.21
N SER A 70 4.59 -20.26 -7.95
CA SER A 70 3.30 -20.40 -8.64
C SER A 70 2.28 -19.35 -8.18
N PRO A 71 1.30 -18.96 -9.02
CA PRO A 71 0.20 -18.09 -8.60
C PRO A 71 -0.62 -18.71 -7.47
N MET A 72 -1.21 -17.88 -6.61
CA MET A 72 -2.15 -18.34 -5.60
C MET A 72 -3.50 -18.74 -6.24
N PRO A 73 -4.07 -19.91 -5.88
CA PRO A 73 -5.35 -20.33 -6.42
C PRO A 73 -6.53 -19.59 -5.76
N PRO A 74 -7.70 -19.55 -6.44
CA PRO A 74 -8.96 -19.12 -5.82
C PRO A 74 -9.25 -19.91 -4.54
N GLY A 75 -9.92 -19.29 -3.58
CA GLY A 75 -10.30 -19.93 -2.32
C GLY A 75 -9.20 -19.95 -1.26
N LYS A 76 -7.96 -19.58 -1.62
CA LYS A 76 -6.85 -19.46 -0.66
C LYS A 76 -7.07 -18.26 0.27
N LEU A 77 -6.74 -18.44 1.56
CA LEU A 77 -6.66 -17.32 2.50
C LEU A 77 -5.46 -16.44 2.15
N PHE A 78 -5.73 -15.16 1.88
CA PHE A 78 -4.74 -14.17 1.50
C PHE A 78 -4.52 -13.19 2.64
N VAL A 79 -3.34 -13.23 3.26
CA VAL A 79 -2.96 -12.44 4.45
C VAL A 79 -1.83 -11.48 4.07
N GLN A 80 -1.93 -10.21 4.49
CA GLN A 80 -1.01 -9.15 4.15
C GLN A 80 -0.49 -8.43 5.40
N ASN A 81 0.19 -9.17 6.28
CA ASN A 81 0.68 -8.65 7.57
C ASN A 81 1.58 -7.42 7.45
N ASP A 82 2.43 -7.35 6.42
CA ASP A 82 3.29 -6.17 6.21
C ASP A 82 2.46 -4.94 5.76
N LEU A 83 1.36 -5.14 5.03
CA LEU A 83 0.40 -4.07 4.73
C LEU A 83 -0.34 -3.62 6.00
N ALA A 84 -0.76 -4.55 6.87
CA ALA A 84 -1.38 -4.20 8.16
C ALA A 84 -0.44 -3.33 9.01
N LYS A 85 0.85 -3.68 9.09
CA LYS A 85 1.88 -2.88 9.77
C LYS A 85 2.05 -1.48 9.18
N VAL A 86 1.79 -1.29 7.89
CA VAL A 86 1.82 0.03 7.23
C VAL A 86 0.54 0.81 7.52
N LEU A 87 -0.62 0.16 7.47
CA LEU A 87 -1.92 0.81 7.65
C LEU A 87 -2.17 1.24 9.11
N GLN A 88 -1.71 0.45 10.09
CA GLN A 88 -1.98 0.71 11.51
C GLN A 88 -1.41 2.07 11.98
N PRO A 89 -0.12 2.42 11.78
CA PRO A 89 0.40 3.72 12.19
C PRO A 89 -0.25 4.88 11.43
N ILE A 90 -0.66 4.69 10.17
CA ILE A 90 -1.39 5.72 9.42
C ILE A 90 -2.75 5.96 10.07
N SER A 91 -3.43 4.91 10.54
CA SER A 91 -4.66 5.02 11.30
C SER A 91 -4.45 5.76 12.63
N ASP A 92 -3.43 5.38 13.39
CA ASP A 92 -3.23 5.89 14.75
C ASP A 92 -2.61 7.30 14.79
N GLU A 93 -1.60 7.54 13.96
CA GLU A 93 -0.74 8.74 14.02
C GLU A 93 -0.98 9.68 12.84
N GLY A 94 -1.36 9.14 11.68
CA GLY A 94 -1.72 9.89 10.48
C GLY A 94 -0.75 9.80 9.33
N GLU A 95 -1.09 10.49 8.25
CA GLU A 95 -0.38 10.39 6.97
C GLU A 95 1.12 10.71 7.07
N GLU A 96 1.53 11.53 8.04
CA GLU A 96 2.91 11.96 8.20
C GLU A 96 3.86 10.78 8.45
N VAL A 97 3.39 9.70 9.09
CA VAL A 97 4.21 8.48 9.27
C VAL A 97 4.56 7.81 7.94
N PHE A 98 3.72 7.97 6.92
CA PHE A 98 3.96 7.48 5.56
C PHE A 98 5.02 8.30 4.81
N TYR A 99 5.04 9.62 5.02
CA TYR A 99 5.87 10.55 4.25
C TYR A 99 7.18 10.94 4.95
N LYS A 100 7.25 10.81 6.27
CA LYS A 100 8.39 11.27 7.09
C LYS A 100 8.91 10.23 8.08
N GLY A 101 8.16 9.15 8.33
CA GLY A 101 8.51 8.11 9.29
C GLY A 101 9.24 6.91 8.69
N TRP A 102 9.25 5.81 9.44
CA TRP A 102 9.89 4.56 9.05
C TRP A 102 9.37 3.97 7.73
N ILE A 103 8.13 4.28 7.35
CA ILE A 103 7.54 3.83 6.07
C ILE A 103 8.25 4.55 4.91
N ALA A 104 8.50 5.85 5.04
CA ALA A 104 9.25 6.61 4.04
C ALA A 104 10.69 6.11 3.93
N GLU A 105 11.33 5.78 5.06
CA GLU A 105 12.66 5.16 5.08
C GLU A 105 12.64 3.82 4.33
N LYS A 106 11.68 2.94 4.62
CA LYS A 106 11.54 1.64 3.96
C LYS A 106 11.23 1.75 2.48
N ILE A 107 10.47 2.77 2.08
CA ILE A 107 10.33 3.13 0.67
C ILE A 107 11.74 3.43 0.16
N VAL A 108 12.41 4.50 0.57
CA VAL A 108 13.71 4.94 0.01
C VAL A 108 14.80 3.84 0.02
N GLU A 109 14.78 2.94 1.00
CA GLU A 109 15.68 1.80 1.10
C GLU A 109 15.45 0.71 0.04
N ASP A 110 14.25 0.58 -0.52
CA ASP A 110 13.94 -0.42 -1.55
C ASP A 110 14.61 -0.02 -2.87
N LYS A 111 15.78 -0.59 -3.15
CA LYS A 111 16.68 -0.21 -4.25
C LYS A 111 16.24 -0.71 -5.64
N GLY A 112 14.94 -0.79 -5.89
CA GLY A 112 14.40 -1.15 -7.20
C GLY A 112 14.93 -0.25 -8.33
N ALA A 113 15.00 -0.79 -9.55
CA ALA A 113 15.59 -0.08 -10.68
C ALA A 113 14.88 1.27 -10.93
N GLN A 114 15.66 2.36 -10.85
CA GLN A 114 15.31 3.73 -11.28
C GLN A 114 14.39 4.56 -10.36
N TRP A 115 14.82 4.72 -9.12
CA TRP A 115 14.19 5.59 -8.12
C TRP A 115 14.76 7.01 -8.09
N TRP A 116 15.12 7.57 -9.24
CA TRP A 116 15.90 8.81 -9.32
C TRP A 116 15.25 10.03 -8.63
N CYS A 117 13.95 10.01 -8.36
CA CYS A 117 13.21 11.08 -7.67
C CYS A 117 12.63 10.68 -6.30
N LEU A 118 12.77 9.43 -5.86
CA LEU A 118 12.27 8.98 -4.55
C LEU A 118 13.36 9.14 -3.50
N THR A 119 13.34 10.29 -2.83
CA THR A 119 14.22 10.60 -1.70
C THR A 119 13.37 10.94 -0.47
N MET A 120 13.96 10.84 0.73
CA MET A 120 13.29 11.27 1.97
C MET A 120 12.82 12.73 1.87
N LYS A 121 13.65 13.59 1.28
CA LYS A 121 13.28 14.99 1.03
C LYS A 121 12.05 15.10 0.12
N ALA A 122 12.04 14.38 -0.99
CA ALA A 122 10.92 14.40 -1.93
C ALA A 122 9.62 13.89 -1.30
N LEU A 123 9.67 12.82 -0.50
CA LEU A 123 8.52 12.31 0.25
C LEU A 123 8.02 13.34 1.29
N ALA A 124 8.93 13.93 2.09
CA ALA A 124 8.58 14.88 3.13
C ALA A 124 8.00 16.20 2.59
N GLU A 125 8.38 16.61 1.38
CA GLU A 125 7.89 17.82 0.70
C GLU A 125 6.61 17.57 -0.13
N TYR A 126 6.09 16.33 -0.19
CA TYR A 126 4.91 16.00 -0.98
C TYR A 126 3.63 16.65 -0.43
N LYS A 127 2.94 17.44 -1.26
CA LYS A 127 1.75 18.20 -0.86
C LYS A 127 0.42 17.60 -1.32
N GLY A 128 0.42 16.76 -2.35
CA GLY A 128 -0.80 16.33 -3.05
C GLY A 128 -1.51 17.53 -3.71
N HIS A 129 -1.51 17.61 -5.04
CA HIS A 129 -2.24 18.69 -5.70
C HIS A 129 -3.72 18.31 -5.76
N GLY A 130 -4.57 19.03 -5.01
CA GLY A 130 -6.02 19.00 -5.21
C GLY A 130 -6.38 19.72 -6.52
N CYS A 131 -7.42 19.24 -7.22
CA CYS A 131 -8.03 19.99 -8.32
C CYS A 131 -8.84 21.15 -7.75
N GLU A 132 -8.17 22.20 -7.30
CA GLU A 132 -8.79 23.48 -7.02
C GLU A 132 -8.52 24.40 -8.22
N ASN A 133 -9.60 24.81 -8.90
CA ASN A 133 -9.70 25.66 -10.10
C ASN A 133 -9.88 24.92 -11.46
N PHE A 134 -11.14 24.76 -11.86
CA PHE A 134 -11.60 24.94 -13.25
C PHE A 134 -12.64 26.06 -13.27
#